data_AF-A0A658NJ33-F1
#
_entry.id   AF-A0A658NJ33-F1
#
_cell.length_a   1.000
_cell.length_b   1.000
_cell.length_c   1.000
_cell.angle_alpha   90.00
_cell.angle_beta   90.00
_cell.angle_gamma   90.00
#
_symmetry.space_group_name_H-M   'P 1'
#
loop_
_entity.id
_entity.type
_entity.pdbx_description
1 polymer ?
#
loop_
_entity_poly.entity_id
_entity_poly.type
_entity_poly.pdbx_seq_one_letter_code
_entity_poly.pdbx_strand_id
1 'polypeptide(L)' 'VGEALGEIYVKVAFPPESKAQMEKLVANLSTALKGRLENLAWMTPETRAKAIEKWSTFTPKIGYPDKWRSWEGMSTTRDS' A
#
# COMPACT_ATOMS: atom_id res chain seq x y z
N VAL A 1 -4.18 4.63 -20.26
CA VAL A 1 -5.11 5.77 -20.09
C VAL A 1 -5.69 5.86 -18.67
N GLY A 2 -6.10 4.76 -18.02
CA GLY A 2 -6.65 4.82 -16.65
C GLY A 2 -5.69 5.37 -15.57
N GLU A 3 -4.39 5.05 -15.65
CA GLU A 3 -3.39 5.53 -14.66
C GLU A 3 -3.09 7.03 -14.77
N ALA A 4 -3.16 7.61 -15.98
CA ALA A 4 -2.94 9.04 -16.20
C ALA A 4 -4.09 9.90 -15.61
N LEU A 5 -5.32 9.37 -15.63
CA LEU A 5 -6.46 10.00 -14.96
C LEU A 5 -6.32 9.92 -13.43
N GLY A 6 -5.75 8.82 -12.92
CA GLY A 6 -5.47 8.64 -11.50
C GLY A 6 -4.49 9.68 -10.94
N GLU A 7 -3.46 10.07 -11.70
CA GLU A 7 -2.51 11.10 -11.30
C GLU A 7 -3.17 12.48 -11.13
N ILE A 8 -4.05 12.86 -12.06
CA ILE A 8 -4.79 14.13 -11.99
C ILE A 8 -5.77 14.12 -10.81
N TYR A 9 -6.49 13.02 -10.60
CA TYR A 9 -7.42 12.87 -9.49
C TYR A 9 -6.72 12.99 -8.13
N VAL A 10 -5.57 12.35 -7.96
CA VAL A 10 -4.76 12.42 -6.74
C VAL A 10 -4.33 13.85 -6.44
N LYS A 11 -3.90 14.62 -7.45
CA LYS A 11 -3.51 16.03 -7.28
C LYS A 11 -4.64 16.92 -6.79
N VAL A 12 -5.88 16.62 -7.16
CA VAL A 12 -7.06 17.44 -6.81
C VAL A 12 -7.73 17.00 -5.51
N ALA A 13 -7.81 15.69 -5.27
CA ALA A 13 -8.64 15.11 -4.22
C ALA A 13 -7.88 14.35 -3.12
N PHE A 14 -6.56 14.12 -3.28
CA PHE A 14 -5.77 13.35 -2.32
C PHE A 14 -4.47 14.08 -1.94
N PRO A 15 -4.55 15.07 -1.03
CA PRO A 15 -3.38 15.84 -0.64
C PRO A 15 -2.33 14.94 0.04
N PRO A 16 -1.04 15.29 -0.08
CA PRO A 16 0.06 14.51 0.49
C PRO A 16 -0.03 14.34 2.01
N GLU A 17 -0.66 15.29 2.71
CA GLU A 17 -0.92 15.19 4.15
C GLU A 17 -1.82 13.99 4.49
N SER A 18 -2.85 13.72 3.68
CA SER A 18 -3.72 12.56 3.86
C SER A 18 -2.97 11.25 3.65
N LYS A 19 -2.01 11.20 2.71
CA LYS A 19 -1.13 10.04 2.53
C LYS A 19 -0.30 9.80 3.79
N ALA A 20 0.35 10.83 4.32
CA ALA A 20 1.18 10.73 5.53
C ALA A 20 0.38 10.28 6.76
N GLN A 21 -0.85 10.80 6.93
CA GLN A 21 -1.73 10.37 8.02
C GLN A 21 -2.13 8.90 7.89
N MET A 22 -2.47 8.44 6.68
CA MET A 22 -2.81 7.04 6.44
C MET A 22 -1.60 6.11 6.56
N GLU A 23 -0.41 6.53 6.14
CA GLU A 23 0.83 5.78 6.36
C GLU A 23 1.08 5.55 7.85
N LYS A 24 0.94 6.60 8.67
CA LYS A 24 1.07 6.51 10.13
C LYS A 24 0.02 5.57 10.73
N LEU A 25 -1.23 5.68 10.29
CA LEU A 25 -2.32 4.83 10.77
C LEU A 25 -2.08 3.35 10.42
N VAL A 26 -1.70 3.06 9.17
CA VAL A 26 -1.42 1.70 8.72
C VAL A 26 -0.19 1.12 9.43
N ALA A 27 0.85 1.93 9.67
CA ALA A 27 2.00 1.52 10.46
C ALA A 27 1.59 1.12 11.88
N ASN A 28 0.79 1.94 12.57
CA ASN A 28 0.28 1.64 13.91
C ASN A 28 -0.55 0.36 13.94
N LEU A 29 -1.45 0.17 12.96
CA LEU A 29 -2.25 -1.05 12.84
C LEU A 29 -1.38 -2.29 12.58
N SER A 30 -0.35 -2.15 11.75
CA SER A 30 0.60 -3.22 11.47
C SER A 30 1.35 -3.64 12.74
N THR A 31 1.82 -2.67 13.53
CA THR A 31 2.46 -2.94 14.83
C THR A 31 1.51 -3.62 15.81
N ALA A 32 0.27 -3.15 15.92
CA ALA A 32 -0.74 -3.75 16.79
C ALA A 32 -1.06 -5.19 16.37
N LEU A 33 -1.14 -5.47 15.06
CA LEU A 33 -1.34 -6.80 14.54
C LEU A 33 -0.18 -7.72 14.88
N LYS A 34 1.07 -7.25 14.75
CA LYS A 34 2.26 -8.02 15.17
C LYS A 34 2.19 -8.42 16.64
N GLY A 35 1.93 -7.45 17.51
CA GLY A 35 1.80 -7.71 18.96
C GLY A 35 0.67 -8.68 19.28
N ARG A 36 -0.43 -8.64 18.51
CA ARG A 36 -1.51 -9.64 18.63
C ARG A 36 -1.03 -11.02 18.18
N LEU A 37 -0.39 -11.14 17.02
CA LEU A 37 0.15 -12.40 16.51
C LEU A 37 1.12 -13.07 17.51
N GLU A 38 1.96 -12.27 18.17
CA GLU A 38 2.90 -12.73 19.19
C GLU A 38 2.22 -13.32 20.44
N ASN A 39 0.98 -12.92 20.74
CA ASN A 39 0.28 -13.29 21.98
C ASN A 39 -0.93 -14.23 21.78
N LEU A 40 -1.15 -14.78 20.58
CA LEU A 40 -2.28 -15.68 20.31
C LEU A 40 -2.05 -17.06 20.94
N ALA A 41 -2.70 -17.30 22.08
CA ALA A 41 -2.60 -18.55 22.84
C ALA A 41 -3.12 -19.80 22.10
N TRP A 42 -3.99 -19.62 21.11
CA TRP A 42 -4.55 -20.73 20.33
C TRP A 42 -3.64 -21.19 19.18
N MET A 43 -2.60 -20.43 18.82
CA MET A 43 -1.64 -20.80 17.77
C MET A 43 -0.45 -21.53 18.35
N THR A 44 -0.02 -22.60 17.68
CA THR A 44 1.26 -23.25 17.96
C THR A 44 2.42 -22.30 17.64
N PRO A 45 3.59 -22.49 18.27
CA PRO A 45 4.77 -21.66 18.01
C PRO A 45 5.18 -21.62 16.53
N GLU A 46 5.05 -22.75 15.82
CA GLU A 46 5.39 -22.90 14.41
C GLU A 46 4.47 -22.09 13.49
N THR A 47 3.15 -22.14 13.73
CA THR A 47 2.18 -21.35 12.98
C THR A 47 2.36 -19.85 13.25
N ARG A 48 2.69 -19.50 14.50
CA ARG A 48 2.98 -18.11 14.89
C ARG A 48 4.19 -17.55 14.14
N ALA A 49 5.28 -18.32 14.05
CA ALA A 49 6.47 -17.91 13.31
C ALA A 49 6.17 -17.62 11.83
N LYS A 50 5.42 -18.52 11.16
CA LYS A 50 4.99 -18.32 9.77
C LYS A 50 4.07 -17.11 9.59
N ALA A 51 3.20 -16.84 10.57
CA ALA A 51 2.34 -15.66 10.54
C ALA A 51 3.14 -14.35 10.66
N ILE A 52 4.19 -14.32 11.50
CA ILE A 52 5.10 -13.17 11.63
C ILE A 52 5.94 -13.00 10.37
N GLU A 53 6.42 -14.09 9.77
CA GLU A 53 7.13 -14.05 8.49
C GLU A 53 6.26 -13.42 7.40
N LYS A 54 5.02 -13.89 7.24
CA LYS A 54 4.06 -13.29 6.31
C LYS A 54 3.82 -11.80 6.59
N TRP A 55 3.64 -11.45 7.87
CA TRP A 55 3.47 -10.07 8.30
C TRP A 55 4.67 -9.20 7.89
N SER A 56 5.90 -9.70 8.00
CA SER A 56 7.12 -8.96 7.62
C SER A 56 7.22 -8.65 6.13
N THR A 57 6.52 -9.41 5.28
CA THR A 57 6.48 -9.20 3.82
C THR A 57 5.36 -8.26 3.37
N PHE A 58 4.56 -7.73 4.29
CA PHE A 58 3.42 -6.90 3.96
C PHE A 58 3.84 -5.47 3.61
N THR A 59 3.75 -5.10 2.33
CA THR A 59 4.01 -3.74 1.84
C THR A 59 2.68 -3.00 1.60
N PRO A 60 2.28 -2.05 2.46
CA PRO A 60 1.08 -1.28 2.24
C PRO A 60 1.23 -0.35 1.03
N LYS A 61 0.19 -0.30 0.18
CA LYS A 61 0.09 0.63 -0.97
C LYS A 61 -1.01 1.64 -0.67
N ILE A 62 -0.66 2.92 -0.47
CA ILE A 62 -1.57 3.95 0.02
C ILE A 62 -1.66 5.11 -0.97
N GLY A 63 -2.86 5.36 -1.50
CA GLY A 63 -3.19 6.50 -2.36
C GLY A 63 -2.62 6.38 -3.77
N TYR A 64 -1.32 6.57 -3.92
CA TYR A 64 -0.62 6.64 -5.21
C TYR A 64 0.80 6.07 -5.13
N PRO A 65 1.32 5.51 -6.24
CA PRO A 65 2.67 4.98 -6.28
C PRO A 65 3.70 6.11 -6.17
N ASP A 66 4.85 5.83 -5.56
CA ASP A 66 5.95 6.82 -5.45
C ASP A 66 6.60 7.12 -6.81
N LYS A 67 6.43 6.20 -7.77
CA LYS A 67 6.82 6.40 -9.16
C LYS A 67 5.65 6.05 -10.07
N TRP A 68 5.22 7.02 -10.86
CA TRP A 68 4.27 6.79 -11.95
C TRP A 68 4.95 6.08 -13.10
N ARG A 69 4.19 5.26 -13.83
CA ARG A 69 4.68 4.62 -15.05
C ARG A 69 4.97 5.69 -16.10
N SER A 70 6.18 5.68 -16.65
CA SER A 70 6.51 6.55 -17.79
C SER A 70 5.78 6.07 -19.04
N TRP A 71 5.20 7.00 -19.77
CA TRP A 71 4.58 6.79 -21.09
C TRP A 71 5.40 7.44 -22.21
N GLU A 72 6.68 7.77 -21.96
CA GLU A 72 7.59 8.28 -22.98
C GLU A 72 7.67 7.29 -24.15
N GLY A 73 7.27 7.73 -25.35
CA GLY A 73 7.23 6.91 -26.57
C GLY A 73 5.86 6.33 -26.92
N MET A 74 4.80 6.58 -26.14
CA MET A 74 3.45 6.15 -26.49
C MET A 74 2.82 7.07 -27.55
N SER A 75 2.76 6.62 -28.81
CA SER A 75 1.99 7.30 -29.87
C SER A 75 0.51 6.89 -29.79
N THR A 76 -0.36 7.85 -29.53
CA THR A 76 -1.82 7.64 -29.62
C THR A 76 -2.33 8.26 -30.92
N THR A 77 -2.63 7.43 -31.91
CA THR A 77 -3.39 7.85 -33.10
C THR A 77 -4.89 7.84 -32.79
N ARG A 78 -5.65 8.77 -33.38
CA ARG A 78 -7.07 8.98 -33.06
C ARG A 78 -8.02 7.94 -33.69
N ASP A 79 -7.49 6.93 -34.37
CA ASP A 79 -8.24 5.87 -35.05
C ASP A 79 -8.01 4.52 -34.35
N SER A 80 -8.75 4.27 -33.26
CA SER A 80 -9.23 2.97 -32.73
C SER A 80 -9.63 3.10 -31.26
#